data_AF-A0A976HWH6-F1
#
_entry.id   AF-A0A976HWH6-F1
#
_cell.length_a   1.000
_cell.length_b   1.000
_cell.length_c   1.000
_cell.angle_alpha   90.00
_cell.angle_beta   90.00
_cell.angle_gamma   90.00
#
_symmetry.space_group_name_H-M   'P 1'
#
loop_
_entity.id
_entity.type
_entity.pdbx_description
1 polymer ?
#
loop_
_entity_poly.entity_id
_entity_poly.type
_entity_poly.pdbx_seq_one_letter_code
_entity_poly.pdbx_strand_id
1 'polypeptide(L)'
;MVHVRVDEDIKAQASDTLARMGLSVSDAVRMMLVRIAAENALPFNVQVPNAETQSAMREARAMVMPKTPRFAKAEDMFAELDAHAKATSKKRSK
;
A
#
# COMPACT_ATOMS: atom_id res chain seq x y z
N MET A 1 -23.48 14.00 -1.08
CA MET A 1 -23.72 12.99 -2.13
C MET A 1 -22.35 12.58 -2.69
N VAL A 2 -22.09 11.29 -2.89
CA VAL A 2 -20.81 10.80 -3.42
C VAL A 2 -21.01 10.46 -4.90
N HIS A 3 -20.19 11.05 -5.78
CA HIS A 3 -20.18 10.72 -7.21
C HIS A 3 -18.87 9.99 -7.53
N VAL A 4 -18.98 8.76 -8.02
CA VAL A 4 -17.83 7.94 -8.45
C VAL A 4 -18.01 7.56 -9.90
N ARG A 5 -16.97 7.77 -10.70
CA ARG A 5 -16.93 7.26 -12.08
C ARG A 5 -16.51 5.81 -12.05
N VAL A 6 -17.32 4.96 -12.65
CA VAL A 6 -17.09 3.52 -12.76
C VAL A 6 -17.46 3.14 -14.19
N ASP A 7 -16.72 2.19 -14.74
CA ASP A 7 -17.07 1.53 -15.98
C ASP A 7 -18.48 0.91 -15.91
N GLU A 8 -19.23 0.98 -17.01
CA GLU A 8 -20.63 0.56 -17.03
C GLU A 8 -20.79 -0.96 -16.84
N ASP A 9 -19.90 -1.75 -17.44
CA ASP A 9 -19.92 -3.21 -17.31
C ASP A 9 -19.61 -3.63 -15.88
N ILE A 10 -18.59 -3.00 -15.27
CA ILE A 10 -18.23 -3.25 -13.87
C ILE A 10 -19.40 -2.88 -12.94
N LYS A 11 -20.05 -1.73 -13.18
CA LYS A 11 -21.19 -1.29 -12.37
C LYS A 11 -22.35 -2.28 -12.46
N ALA A 12 -22.66 -2.78 -13.66
CA ALA A 12 -23.72 -3.76 -13.87
C ALA A 12 -23.43 -5.07 -13.13
N GLN A 13 -22.23 -5.63 -13.31
CA GLN A 13 -21.80 -6.87 -12.64
C GLN A 13 -21.80 -6.74 -11.11
N ALA A 14 -21.28 -5.63 -10.57
CA ALA A 14 -21.27 -5.39 -9.14
C ALA A 14 -22.69 -5.23 -8.56
N SER A 15 -23.58 -4.54 -9.29
CA SER A 15 -24.97 -4.34 -8.85
C SER A 15 -25.74 -5.66 -8.77
N ASP A 16 -25.62 -6.53 -9.78
CA ASP A 16 -26.26 -7.86 -9.78
C ASP A 16 -25.70 -8.75 -8.67
N THR A 17 -24.38 -8.76 -8.48
CA THR A 17 -23.73 -9.53 -7.41
C THR A 17 -24.19 -9.08 -6.02
N LEU A 18 -24.24 -7.77 -5.77
CA LEU A 18 -24.71 -7.21 -4.50
C LEU A 18 -26.20 -7.44 -4.29
N ALA A 19 -27.02 -7.36 -5.34
CA ALA A 19 -28.46 -7.62 -5.26
C ALA A 19 -28.75 -9.06 -4.83
N ARG A 20 -27.96 -10.04 -5.29
CA ARG A 20 -28.05 -11.44 -4.82
C ARG A 20 -27.71 -11.59 -3.34
N MET A 21 -26.94 -10.66 -2.77
CA MET A 21 -26.65 -10.58 -1.34
C MET A 21 -27.67 -9.72 -0.56
N GLY A 22 -28.68 -9.17 -1.23
CA GLY A 22 -29.67 -8.26 -0.63
C GLY A 22 -29.15 -6.85 -0.34
N LEU A 23 -28.07 -6.42 -1.02
CA LEU A 23 -27.40 -5.15 -0.81
C LEU A 23 -27.50 -4.27 -2.06
N SER A 24 -27.62 -2.95 -1.87
CA SER A 24 -27.40 -1.99 -2.95
C SER A 24 -25.93 -1.58 -3.05
N VAL A 25 -25.54 -0.99 -4.19
CA VAL A 25 -24.20 -0.38 -4.36
C VAL A 25 -23.95 0.69 -3.29
N SER A 26 -24.99 1.47 -2.94
CA SER A 26 -24.89 2.49 -1.90
C SER A 26 -24.60 1.90 -0.52
N ASP A 27 -25.16 0.73 -0.20
CA ASP A 27 -24.91 0.05 1.07
C ASP A 27 -23.48 -0.46 1.14
N ALA A 28 -23.00 -1.08 0.07
CA ALA A 28 -21.62 -1.56 -0.03
C ALA A 28 -20.60 -0.41 0.13
N VAL A 29 -20.82 0.71 -0.56
CA VAL A 29 -19.95 1.90 -0.44
C VAL A 29 -19.99 2.46 0.98
N ARG A 30 -21.17 2.51 1.62
CA ARG A 30 -21.30 2.99 3.00
C ARG A 30 -20.53 2.09 3.98
N MET A 31 -20.66 0.78 3.87
CA MET A 31 -19.94 -0.18 4.70
C MET A 31 -18.42 -0.06 4.53
N MET A 32 -17.95 0.07 3.28
CA MET A 32 -16.54 0.31 2.98
C MET A 32 -16.00 1.55 3.70
N LEU A 33 -16.71 2.69 3.60
CA LEU A 33 -16.28 3.94 4.23
C LEU A 33 -16.28 3.85 5.76
N VAL A 34 -17.28 3.21 6.35
CA VAL A 34 -17.34 2.97 7.81
C VAL A 34 -16.16 2.12 8.27
N ARG A 35 -15.83 1.05 7.53
CA ARG A 35 -14.71 0.16 7.87
C ARG A 35 -13.37 0.88 7.78
N ILE A 36 -13.16 1.69 6.74
CA ILE A 36 -11.93 2.49 6.59
C ILE A 36 -11.78 3.46 7.76
N ALA A 37 -12.87 4.17 8.14
CA ALA A 37 -12.83 5.12 9.24
C ALA A 37 -12.57 4.44 10.60
N ALA A 38 -13.10 3.22 10.81
CA ALA A 38 -12.91 2.49 12.05
C ALA A 38 -11.50 1.88 12.18
N GLU A 39 -10.95 1.34 11.09
CA GLU A 39 -9.74 0.52 11.15
C GLU A 39 -8.48 1.20 10.65
N ASN A 40 -8.60 2.40 10.05
CA ASN A 40 -7.51 3.11 9.39
C ASN A 40 -6.78 2.22 8.35
N ALA A 41 -7.51 1.28 7.76
CA ALA A 41 -7.00 0.30 6.81
C ALA A 41 -8.02 0.09 5.68
N LEU A 42 -7.53 -0.35 4.52
CA LEU A 42 -8.42 -0.76 3.43
C LEU A 42 -9.09 -2.10 3.78
N PRO A 43 -10.39 -2.28 3.45
CA PRO A 43 -11.15 -3.47 3.79
C PRO A 43 -10.81 -4.69 2.91
N PHE A 44 -9.81 -4.57 2.05
CA PHE A 44 -9.29 -5.65 1.21
C PHE A 44 -7.77 -5.63 1.22
N ASN A 45 -7.17 -6.80 1.04
CA ASN A 45 -5.72 -6.91 0.94
C ASN A 45 -5.23 -6.26 -0.36
N VAL A 46 -4.38 -5.23 -0.24
CA VAL A 46 -3.69 -4.64 -1.38
C VAL A 46 -2.57 -5.59 -1.81
N GLN A 47 -2.86 -6.45 -2.77
CA GLN A 47 -1.95 -7.54 -3.15
C GLN A 47 -0.78 -7.10 -4.04
N VAL A 48 -0.93 -6.00 -4.78
CA VAL A 48 0.09 -5.54 -5.74
C VAL A 48 0.79 -4.31 -5.16
N PRO A 49 2.07 -4.41 -4.76
CA PRO A 49 2.84 -3.25 -4.36
C PRO A 49 2.92 -2.25 -5.51
N ASN A 50 2.91 -0.96 -5.21
CA ASN A 50 3.09 0.08 -6.23
C ASN A 50 4.50 0.00 -6.85
N ALA A 51 4.72 0.71 -7.96
CA ALA A 51 5.99 0.63 -8.71
C ALA A 51 7.23 0.99 -7.87
N GLU A 52 7.10 1.96 -6.95
CA GLU A 52 8.17 2.37 -6.04
C GLU A 52 8.52 1.24 -5.07
N THR A 53 7.52 0.67 -4.39
CA THR A 53 7.72 -0.46 -3.48
C THR A 53 8.26 -1.68 -4.22
N GLN A 54 7.82 -1.93 -5.46
CA GLN A 54 8.40 -2.99 -6.28
C GLN A 54 9.89 -2.72 -6.61
N SER A 55 10.27 -1.48 -6.89
CA SER A 55 11.69 -1.11 -7.11
C SER A 55 12.51 -1.34 -5.86
N ALA A 56 12.04 -0.83 -4.72
CA ALA A 56 12.70 -1.03 -3.42
C ALA A 56 12.86 -2.53 -3.08
N MET A 57 11.85 -3.35 -3.36
CA MET A 57 11.93 -4.81 -3.18
C MET A 57 12.95 -5.47 -4.11
N ARG A 58 13.05 -5.04 -5.38
CA ARG A 58 14.08 -5.53 -6.31
C ARG A 58 15.48 -5.13 -5.87
N GLU A 59 15.66 -3.87 -5.48
CA GLU A 59 16.92 -3.35 -4.94
C GLU A 59 17.33 -4.12 -3.68
N ALA A 60 16.42 -4.31 -2.73
CA ALA A 60 16.66 -5.09 -1.53
C ALA A 60 17.06 -6.54 -1.87
N ARG A 61 16.36 -7.22 -2.79
CA ARG A 61 16.72 -8.58 -3.22
C ARG A 61 18.09 -8.65 -3.89
N ALA A 62 18.45 -7.65 -4.71
CA ALA A 62 19.78 -7.56 -5.31
C ALA A 62 20.86 -7.29 -4.26
N MET A 63 20.53 -6.55 -3.21
CA MET A 63 21.42 -6.23 -2.09
C MET A 63 21.71 -7.45 -1.19
N VAL A 64 20.84 -8.47 -1.12
CA VAL A 64 21.04 -9.71 -0.31
C VAL A 64 22.22 -10.58 -0.80
N MET A 65 22.87 -10.21 -1.92
CA MET A 65 24.18 -10.72 -2.34
C MET A 65 25.28 -10.33 -1.32
N PRO A 66 26.44 -11.03 -1.25
CA PRO A 66 27.45 -10.94 -0.17
C PRO A 66 28.10 -9.57 0.10
N LYS A 67 27.62 -8.48 -0.52
CA LYS A 67 28.05 -7.09 -0.31
C LYS A 67 27.17 -6.28 0.65
N THR A 68 26.11 -6.85 1.24
CA THR A 68 25.33 -6.15 2.29
C THR A 68 26.04 -6.22 3.64
N PRO A 69 26.14 -5.10 4.38
CA PRO A 69 26.56 -5.12 5.76
C PRO A 69 25.54 -5.93 6.57
N ARG A 70 26.03 -7.00 7.23
CA ARG A 70 25.24 -7.77 8.20
C ARG A 70 25.58 -7.23 9.58
N PHE A 71 24.58 -6.81 10.33
CA PHE A 71 24.77 -6.30 11.67
C PHE A 71 24.48 -7.41 12.67
N ALA A 72 25.38 -7.57 13.65
CA ALA A 72 25.17 -8.50 14.76
C ALA A 72 24.30 -7.90 15.87
N LYS A 73 24.18 -6.57 15.91
CA LYS A 73 23.45 -5.81 16.93
C LYS A 73 22.54 -4.78 16.28
N ALA A 74 21.41 -4.50 16.94
CA ALA A 74 20.42 -3.56 16.44
C ALA A 74 20.96 -2.11 16.43
N GLU A 75 21.80 -1.76 17.41
CA GLU A 75 22.39 -0.43 17.54
C GLU A 75 23.26 -0.06 16.34
N ASP A 76 24.08 -1.01 15.87
CA ASP A 76 24.96 -0.83 14.71
C ASP A 76 24.13 -0.63 13.42
N MET A 77 23.02 -1.35 13.28
CA MET A 77 22.09 -1.21 12.15
C MET A 77 21.42 0.18 12.15
N PHE A 78 20.92 0.64 13.30
CA PHE A 78 20.27 1.95 13.39
C PHE A 78 21.24 3.11 13.13
N ALA A 79 22.49 3.00 13.60
CA ALA A 79 23.51 4.01 13.34
C ALA A 79 23.81 4.17 11.84
N GLU A 80 23.85 3.07 11.08
CA GLU A 80 24.04 3.13 9.62
C GLU A 80 22.81 3.68 8.89
N LEU A 81 21.59 3.29 9.29
CA LEU A 81 20.35 3.82 8.73
C LEU A 81 20.24 5.34 8.92
N ASP A 82 20.58 5.85 10.10
CA ASP A 82 20.58 7.28 10.40
C ASP A 82 21.62 8.04 9.57
N ALA A 83 22.80 7.45 9.36
CA ALA A 83 23.82 8.01 8.48
C ALA A 83 23.34 8.06 7.01
N HIS A 84 22.67 7.00 6.54
CA HIS A 84 22.07 6.94 5.20
C HIS A 84 20.91 7.93 5.02
N ALA A 85 20.05 8.09 6.02
CA ALA A 85 18.94 9.05 6.01
C ALA A 85 19.43 10.51 5.92
N LYS A 86 20.53 10.84 6.62
CA LYS A 86 21.19 12.16 6.53
C LYS A 86 21.84 12.39 5.16
N ALA A 87 22.35 11.35 4.51
CA ALA A 87 22.96 11.45 3.19
C ALA A 87 21.91 11.64 2.07
N THR A 88 20.74 11.01 2.17
CA THR A 88 19.66 11.14 1.17
C THR A 88 18.92 12.48 1.27
N SER A 89 18.74 13.04 2.48
CA SER A 89 18.12 14.36 2.65
C SER A 89 18.95 15.51 2.06
N LYS A 90 20.29 15.44 2.17
CA LYS A 90 21.22 16.41 1.57
C LYS A 90 21.20 16.40 0.04
N LYS A 91 20.78 15.28 -0.58
CA LYS A 91 20.74 15.07 -2.03
C LYS A 91 19.43 15.54 -2.68
N ARG A 92 18.33 15.64 -1.90
CA ARG A 92 17.02 16.18 -2.35
C ARG A 92 16.91 17.71 -2.21
N SER A 93 17.82 18.35 -1.46
CA SER A 93 17.85 19.80 -1.24
C SER A 93 18.69 20.57 -2.28
N LYS A 94 19.10 19.92 -3.37
CA LYS A 94 19.88 20.48 -4.47
C LYS A 94 19.26 20.04 -5.79
#